data_AF-A0AAP3ZYP3-F1
#
_entry.id   AF-A0AAP3ZYP3-F1
#
_cell.length_a   1.000
_cell.length_b   1.000
_cell.length_c   1.000
_cell.angle_alpha   90.00
_cell.angle_beta   90.00
_cell.angle_gamma   90.00
#
_symmetry.space_group_name_H-M   'P 1'
#
loop_
_entity.id
_entity.type
_entity.pdbx_description
1 polymer ?
#
loop_
_entity_poly.entity_id
_entity_poly.type
_entity_poly.pdbx_seq_one_letter_code
_entity_poly.pdbx_strand_id
1 'polypeptide(L)'
;MKFSHNKLSCDTEIYYKDKDIIVRYFDSSKEQEEDDIINLVIVDPGYGYLCLKYKGDAALLSGFLDEDVFSSDDYIDAAISFIEVLSPNSKYVYTPYHITLFKQTGFIEYNGEY
;
A
#
# COMPACT_ATOMS: atom_id res chain seq x y z
N MET A 1 10.70 1.67 -5.07
CA MET A 1 10.44 1.07 -6.40
C MET A 1 9.28 1.85 -7.01
N LYS A 2 8.99 1.76 -8.32
CA LYS A 2 7.79 2.39 -8.88
C LYS A 2 6.77 1.34 -9.26
N PHE A 3 5.51 1.59 -8.93
CA PHE A 3 4.37 0.90 -9.51
C PHE A 3 3.86 1.72 -10.69
N SER A 4 3.62 1.04 -11.81
CA SER A 4 3.09 1.67 -13.02
C SER A 4 2.20 0.70 -13.76
N HIS A 5 0.96 1.09 -14.01
CA HIS A 5 0.01 0.35 -14.82
C HIS A 5 -0.90 1.33 -15.56
N ASN A 6 -0.92 1.26 -16.89
CA ASN A 6 -1.65 2.20 -17.74
C ASN A 6 -1.31 3.67 -17.43
N LYS A 7 -2.30 4.44 -16.94
CA LYS A 7 -2.14 5.86 -16.56
C LYS A 7 -1.80 6.06 -15.09
N LEU A 8 -1.89 5.01 -14.27
CA LEU A 8 -1.57 5.06 -12.85
C LEU A 8 -0.08 4.79 -12.65
N SER A 9 0.61 5.72 -11.99
CA SER A 9 1.96 5.51 -11.50
C SER A 9 2.11 6.14 -10.13
N CYS A 10 2.72 5.40 -9.21
CA CYS A 10 3.02 5.85 -7.87
C CYS A 10 4.32 5.19 -7.36
N ASP A 11 4.87 5.76 -6.32
CA ASP A 11 6.03 5.20 -5.63
C ASP A 11 5.59 4.06 -4.72
N THR A 12 6.49 3.09 -4.56
CA THR A 12 6.28 1.95 -3.68
C THR A 12 7.43 1.72 -2.74
N GLU A 13 7.06 1.36 -1.52
CA GLU A 13 7.96 0.93 -0.47
C GLU A 13 7.58 -0.48 -0.05
N ILE A 14 8.59 -1.35 0.03
CA ILE A 14 8.39 -2.79 0.20
C ILE A 14 9.08 -3.22 1.48
N TYR A 15 8.30 -3.81 2.37
CA TYR A 15 8.77 -4.35 3.64
C TYR A 15 8.66 -5.87 3.63
N TYR A 16 9.72 -6.53 4.06
CA TYR A 16 9.77 -7.98 4.17
C TYR A 16 9.86 -8.38 5.63
N LYS A 17 9.08 -9.41 6.01
CA LYS A 17 9.24 -10.11 7.29
C LYS A 17 9.12 -11.60 7.03
N ASP A 18 10.25 -12.30 7.10
CA ASP A 18 10.36 -13.70 6.67
C ASP A 18 9.89 -13.87 5.21
N LYS A 19 8.73 -14.49 5.02
CA LYS A 19 8.07 -14.65 3.70
C LYS A 19 6.96 -13.63 3.46
N ASP A 20 6.54 -12.89 4.49
CA ASP A 20 5.47 -11.91 4.41
C ASP A 20 5.98 -10.65 3.72
N ILE A 21 5.11 -10.02 2.93
CA ILE A 21 5.39 -8.81 2.16
C ILE A 21 4.34 -7.76 2.48
N ILE A 22 4.78 -6.52 2.71
CA ILE A 22 3.92 -5.34 2.70
C ILE A 22 4.41 -4.42 1.59
N VAL A 23 3.49 -3.98 0.74
CA VAL A 23 3.75 -2.96 -0.28
C VAL A 23 2.90 -1.74 0.08
N ARG A 24 3.56 -0.62 0.40
CA ARG A 24 2.93 0.69 0.54
C ARG A 24 2.99 1.40 -0.81
N TYR A 25 1.89 2.04 -1.20
CA TYR A 25 1.76 2.85 -2.42
C TYR A 25 1.59 4.31 -2.01
N PHE A 26 2.37 5.21 -2.58
CA PHE A 26 2.37 6.62 -2.17
C PHE A 26 2.91 7.53 -3.28
N ASP A 27 2.87 8.83 -3.05
CA ASP A 27 3.50 9.84 -3.90
C ASP A 27 4.66 10.47 -3.14
N SER A 28 5.89 10.17 -3.57
CA SER A 28 7.09 10.69 -2.92
C SER A 28 7.18 12.21 -2.93
N SER A 29 6.47 12.91 -3.82
CA SER A 29 6.42 14.38 -3.82
C SER A 29 5.58 14.97 -2.68
N LYS A 30 4.82 14.14 -1.97
CA LYS A 30 4.00 14.51 -0.81
C LYS A 30 4.55 13.99 0.52
N GLU A 31 5.63 13.20 0.47
CA GLU A 31 6.35 12.77 1.67
C GLU A 31 7.12 13.94 2.28
N GLN A 32 7.30 13.90 3.59
CA GLN A 32 8.00 14.95 4.31
C GLN A 32 9.49 14.63 4.39
N GLU A 33 10.30 15.67 4.31
CA GLU A 33 11.73 15.54 4.57
C GLU A 33 11.99 15.56 6.09
N GLU A 34 13.13 15.04 6.52
CA GLU A 34 13.49 14.98 7.95
C GLU A 34 13.47 16.37 8.62
N ASP A 35 13.92 17.39 7.87
CA ASP A 35 13.95 18.77 8.33
C ASP A 35 12.53 19.37 8.51
N ASP A 36 11.50 18.78 7.90
CA ASP A 36 10.11 19.23 8.00
C ASP A 36 9.41 18.71 9.27
N ILE A 37 10.01 17.73 9.99
CA ILE A 37 9.39 17.08 11.17
C ILE A 37 9.18 18.09 12.32
N ILE A 38 9.89 19.22 12.31
CA ILE A 38 9.74 20.29 13.31
C ILE A 38 8.55 21.18 12.91
N ASN A 39 7.47 21.15 13.70
CA ASN A 39 6.18 21.82 13.47
C ASN A 39 5.25 21.14 12.44
N LEU A 40 5.49 19.86 12.12
CA LEU A 40 4.64 19.13 11.19
C LEU A 40 3.30 18.75 11.82
N VAL A 41 2.22 19.28 11.24
CA VAL A 41 0.84 19.02 11.67
C VAL A 41 0.16 17.94 10.82
N ILE A 42 0.59 17.77 9.57
CA ILE A 42 -0.08 16.93 8.58
C ILE A 42 0.93 16.02 7.87
N VAL A 43 0.66 14.71 7.90
CA VAL A 43 1.43 13.67 7.20
C VAL A 43 0.51 13.01 6.18
N ASP A 44 0.92 12.93 4.92
CA ASP A 44 0.19 12.20 3.88
C ASP A 44 0.33 10.68 4.11
N PRO A 45 -0.77 9.93 4.32
CA PRO A 45 -0.71 8.48 4.57
C PRO A 45 -0.31 7.67 3.33
N GLY A 46 -0.28 8.29 2.15
CA GLY A 46 -0.14 7.65 0.86
C GLY A 46 -1.46 7.10 0.34
N TYR A 47 -1.37 6.30 -0.73
CA TYR A 47 -2.50 5.71 -1.43
C TYR A 47 -2.93 4.35 -0.87
N GLY A 48 -2.35 3.94 0.26
CA GLY A 48 -2.67 2.70 0.97
C GLY A 48 -1.57 1.65 0.92
N TYR A 49 -1.89 0.42 1.35
CA TYR A 49 -0.97 -0.70 1.37
C TYR A 49 -1.67 -2.03 1.13
N LEU A 50 -0.92 -2.97 0.56
CA LEU A 50 -1.29 -4.38 0.48
C LEU A 50 -0.30 -5.23 1.29
N CYS A 51 -0.82 -6.25 1.95
CA CYS A 51 -0.05 -7.14 2.81
C CYS A 51 -0.35 -8.60 2.47
N LEU A 52 0.67 -9.30 2.00
CA LEU A 52 0.68 -10.74 1.77
C LEU A 52 1.29 -11.44 2.99
N LYS A 53 0.50 -12.29 3.65
CA LYS A 53 0.94 -13.08 4.82
C LYS A 53 0.86 -14.57 4.55
N TYR A 54 1.96 -15.28 4.76
CA TYR A 54 1.99 -16.74 4.68
C TYR A 54 1.45 -17.37 5.97
N LYS A 55 0.65 -18.43 5.82
CA LYS A 55 0.03 -19.20 6.90
C LYS A 55 0.11 -20.69 6.58
N GLY A 56 1.22 -21.31 6.99
CA GLY A 56 1.51 -22.70 6.67
C GLY A 56 1.66 -22.87 5.16
N ASP A 57 0.78 -23.67 4.57
CA ASP A 57 0.77 -23.99 3.13
C ASP A 57 -0.13 -23.05 2.30
N ALA A 58 -0.72 -22.03 2.92
CA ALA A 58 -1.55 -21.02 2.27
C ALA A 58 -0.97 -19.61 2.49
N ALA A 59 -1.56 -18.62 1.82
CA ALA A 59 -1.30 -17.21 2.09
C ALA A 59 -2.61 -16.41 2.14
N LEU A 60 -2.57 -15.21 2.71
CA LEU A 60 -3.69 -14.28 2.75
C LEU A 60 -3.20 -12.92 2.23
N LEU A 61 -3.94 -12.34 1.29
CA LEU A 61 -3.69 -10.98 0.84
C LEU A 61 -4.77 -10.05 1.40
N SER A 62 -4.35 -8.98 2.04
CA SER A 62 -5.27 -8.01 2.62
C SER A 62 -4.69 -6.62 2.62
N GLY A 63 -5.53 -5.60 2.74
CA GLY A 63 -5.06 -4.22 2.80
C GLY A 63 -6.15 -3.24 2.47
N PHE A 64 -5.74 -2.00 2.26
CA PHE A 64 -6.64 -0.96 1.78
C PHE A 64 -5.94 -0.08 0.74
N LEU A 65 -6.72 0.44 -0.18
CA LEU A 65 -6.26 1.33 -1.24
C LEU A 65 -7.19 2.54 -1.34
N ASP A 66 -6.62 3.69 -1.70
CA ASP A 66 -7.38 4.91 -1.92
C ASP A 66 -8.29 4.76 -3.15
N GLU A 67 -9.59 4.98 -2.98
CA GLU A 67 -10.61 4.80 -4.02
C GLU A 67 -10.46 5.81 -5.18
N ASP A 68 -9.98 7.02 -4.91
CA ASP A 68 -9.82 8.05 -5.93
C ASP A 68 -8.58 7.77 -6.80
N VAL A 69 -7.56 7.10 -6.26
CA VAL A 69 -6.35 6.67 -6.98
C VAL A 69 -6.52 5.30 -7.66
N PHE A 70 -7.02 4.31 -6.92
CA PHE A 70 -7.30 2.95 -7.41
C PHE A 70 -8.77 2.83 -7.84
N SER A 71 -9.18 3.73 -8.73
CA SER A 71 -10.57 3.95 -9.13
C SER A 71 -11.16 2.92 -10.10
N SER A 72 -10.43 1.85 -10.43
CA SER A 72 -10.91 0.79 -11.31
C SER A 72 -10.38 -0.58 -10.89
N ASP A 73 -11.15 -1.61 -11.17
CA ASP A 73 -10.78 -3.01 -10.90
C ASP A 73 -9.43 -3.37 -11.55
N ASP A 74 -9.14 -2.87 -12.76
CA ASP A 74 -7.86 -3.05 -13.45
C ASP A 74 -6.66 -2.54 -12.64
N TYR A 75 -6.81 -1.42 -11.93
CA TYR A 75 -5.73 -0.89 -11.08
C TYR A 75 -5.52 -1.73 -9.83
N ILE A 76 -6.59 -2.28 -9.27
CA ILE A 76 -6.55 -3.14 -8.08
C ILE A 76 -5.92 -4.48 -8.46
N ASP A 77 -6.34 -5.07 -9.58
CA ASP A 77 -5.78 -6.32 -10.12
C ASP A 77 -4.29 -6.17 -10.44
N ALA A 78 -3.88 -5.00 -10.97
CA ALA A 78 -2.47 -4.70 -11.20
C ALA A 78 -1.68 -4.58 -9.88
N ALA A 79 -2.26 -3.99 -8.83
CA ALA A 79 -1.63 -3.92 -7.51
C ALA A 79 -1.45 -5.31 -6.87
N ILE A 80 -2.46 -6.19 -7.00
CA ILE A 80 -2.39 -7.60 -6.60
C ILE A 80 -1.30 -8.32 -7.38
N SER A 81 -1.28 -8.18 -8.70
CA SER A 81 -0.29 -8.80 -9.57
C SER A 81 1.14 -8.34 -9.21
N PHE A 82 1.30 -7.07 -8.84
CA PHE A 82 2.58 -6.52 -8.42
C PHE A 82 3.13 -7.23 -7.17
N ILE A 83 2.32 -7.43 -6.13
CA ILE A 83 2.77 -8.15 -4.92
C ILE A 83 3.01 -9.65 -5.19
N GLU A 84 2.25 -10.26 -6.09
CA GLU A 84 2.47 -11.66 -6.51
C GLU A 84 3.79 -11.83 -7.27
N VAL A 85 4.18 -10.87 -8.10
CA VAL A 85 5.50 -10.87 -8.76
C VAL A 85 6.64 -10.77 -7.75
N LEU A 86 6.45 -9.98 -6.68
CA LEU A 86 7.41 -9.86 -5.58
C LEU A 86 7.52 -11.12 -4.72
N SER A 87 6.51 -12.00 -4.75
CA SER A 87 6.50 -13.28 -4.04
C SER A 87 6.44 -14.47 -4.98
N PRO A 88 7.57 -15.00 -5.48
CA PRO A 88 7.58 -16.16 -6.38
C PRO A 88 6.83 -17.39 -5.83
N ASN A 89 6.75 -17.50 -4.50
CA ASN A 89 6.07 -18.59 -3.81
C ASN A 89 4.54 -18.47 -3.85
N SER A 90 3.97 -17.27 -4.06
CA SER A 90 2.51 -17.07 -4.04
C SER A 90 1.82 -17.85 -5.16
N LYS A 91 2.49 -18.05 -6.29
CA LYS A 91 1.99 -18.80 -7.46
C LYS A 91 1.60 -20.24 -7.17
N TYR A 92 2.12 -20.82 -6.09
CA TYR A 92 1.94 -22.24 -5.75
C TYR A 92 1.08 -22.45 -4.50
N VAL A 93 0.55 -21.37 -3.92
CA VAL A 93 -0.25 -21.43 -2.69
C VAL A 93 -1.61 -20.78 -2.91
N TYR A 94 -2.63 -21.38 -2.30
CA TYR A 94 -3.96 -20.78 -2.28
C TYR A 94 -3.91 -19.46 -1.52
N THR A 95 -4.27 -18.37 -2.20
CA THR A 95 -4.16 -16.99 -1.68
C THR A 95 -5.47 -16.23 -1.89
N PRO A 96 -6.48 -16.39 -1.01
CA PRO A 96 -7.64 -15.51 -1.05
C PRO A 96 -7.26 -14.09 -0.65
N TYR A 97 -8.00 -13.12 -1.17
CA TYR A 97 -7.77 -11.71 -0.93
C TYR A 97 -9.01 -10.96 -0.45
N HIS A 98 -8.79 -9.96 0.39
CA HIS A 98 -9.80 -8.98 0.78
C HIS A 98 -9.15 -7.59 0.87
N ILE A 99 -9.45 -6.74 -0.10
CA ILE A 99 -8.90 -5.39 -0.23
C ILE A 99 -10.05 -4.40 -0.07
N THR A 100 -9.89 -3.45 0.84
CA THR A 100 -10.88 -2.39 1.08
C THR A 100 -10.49 -1.13 0.32
N LEU A 101 -11.42 -0.58 -0.46
CA LEU A 101 -11.25 0.76 -1.02
C LEU A 101 -11.78 1.78 -0.03
N PHE A 102 -11.01 2.83 0.24
CA PHE A 102 -11.42 3.91 1.13
C PHE A 102 -11.39 5.24 0.38
N LYS A 103 -12.39 6.07 0.64
CA LYS A 103 -12.39 7.47 0.23
C LYS A 103 -12.04 8.32 1.44
N GLN A 104 -11.00 9.14 1.34
CA GLN A 104 -10.68 10.09 2.40
C GLN A 104 -11.82 11.12 2.52
N THR A 105 -12.40 11.23 3.72
CA THR A 105 -13.51 12.16 4.01
C THR A 105 -13.13 13.25 5.01
N GLY A 106 -11.95 13.15 5.62
CA GLY A 106 -11.41 14.09 6.59
C GLY A 106 -10.08 13.58 7.15
N PHE A 107 -9.56 14.27 8.17
CA PHE A 107 -8.37 13.87 8.90
C PHE A 107 -8.48 14.33 10.35
N ILE A 108 -7.67 13.73 11.22
CA ILE A 108 -7.48 14.16 12.60
C ILE A 108 -6.01 14.55 12.71
N GLU A 109 -5.75 15.73 13.26
CA GLU A 109 -4.40 16.23 13.53
C GLU A 109 -4.09 16.19 15.03
N TYR A 110 -2.82 15.93 15.36
CA TYR A 110 -2.32 16.00 16.72
C TYR A 110 -1.00 16.78 16.73
N ASN A 111 -1.02 17.95 17.36
CA ASN A 111 0.10 18.90 17.34
C ASN A 111 1.07 18.72 18.51
N GLY A 112 1.01 17.58 19.21
CA GLY A 112 1.86 17.32 20.38
C GLY A 112 1.39 17.96 21.69
N GLU A 113 0.37 18.82 21.68
CA GLU A 113 -0.14 19.50 22.88
C GLU A 113 -1.55 18.98 23.25
N TYR A 114 -1.74 18.63 24.53
CA TYR A 114 -3.02 18.35 25.19
C TYR A 114 -3.17 19.27 26.40
#